data_AF-A0A643CAF9-F1
#
_entry.id   AF-A0A643CAF9-F1
#
_cell.length_a   1.000
_cell.length_b   1.000
_cell.length_c   1.000
_cell.angle_alpha   90.00
_cell.angle_beta   90.00
_cell.angle_gamma   90.00
#
_symmetry.space_group_name_H-M   'P 1'
#
loop_
_entity.id
_entity.type
_entity.pdbx_description
1 polymer ?
#
loop_
_entity_poly.entity_id
_entity_poly.type
_entity_poly.pdbx_seq_one_letter_code
_entity_poly.pdbx_strand_id
1 'polypeptide(L)'
;MAKGPYLPSVDGEKDGPQVSESEACDQMYESLARLHANYYKLKYPRPRDTNFSGLSLEEYKLILSTDTLEEFKEMNKGMWKKLQEKFAPRDPEEKHKAWARALSRLHT
;
A
#
# COMPACT_ATOMS: atom_id res chain seq x y z
N MET A 1 59.94 0.42 15.50
CA MET A 1 58.69 0.51 16.27
C MET A 1 57.91 1.71 15.74
N ALA A 2 56.97 1.49 14.82
CA ALA A 2 56.18 2.55 14.22
C ALA A 2 55.06 2.96 15.19
N LYS A 3 55.06 4.22 15.63
CA LYS A 3 53.92 4.82 16.33
C LYS A 3 52.80 5.02 15.31
N GLY A 4 51.68 4.33 15.49
CA GLY A 4 50.48 4.52 14.67
C GLY A 4 49.93 5.95 14.81
N PRO A 5 49.22 6.47 13.80
CA PRO A 5 48.73 7.84 13.82
C PRO A 5 47.62 7.99 14.86
N TYR A 6 47.79 9.03 15.69
CA TYR A 6 46.82 9.53 16.66
C TYR A 6 45.56 9.96 15.91
N LEU A 7 44.45 9.24 16.08
CA LEU A 7 43.15 9.72 15.63
C LEU A 7 42.75 10.88 16.54
N PRO A 8 42.51 12.09 16.02
CA PRO A 8 42.07 13.20 16.85
C PRO A 8 40.66 12.90 17.37
N SER A 9 40.51 12.95 18.69
CA SER A 9 39.21 12.97 19.35
C SER A 9 38.37 14.09 18.75
N VAL A 10 37.21 13.74 18.22
CA VAL A 10 36.18 14.69 17.80
C VAL A 10 35.58 15.29 19.07
N ASP A 11 36.19 16.36 19.55
CA ASP A 11 35.55 17.28 20.50
C ASP A 11 34.52 18.10 19.72
N GLY A 12 33.31 17.52 19.62
CA GLY A 12 32.14 18.18 19.05
C GLY A 12 31.65 19.30 19.96
N GLU A 13 31.93 20.51 19.51
CA GLU A 13 31.31 21.79 19.82
C GLU A 13 29.94 21.69 20.51
N LYS A 14 29.92 22.13 21.76
CA LYS A 14 28.73 22.19 22.63
C LYS A 14 27.96 23.46 22.31
N ASP A 15 27.02 23.38 21.37
CA ASP A 15 25.90 24.33 21.30
C ASP A 15 24.64 23.68 20.68
N GLY A 16 23.95 22.93 21.52
CA GLY A 16 22.62 22.37 21.32
C GLY A 16 21.99 22.16 22.70
N PRO A 17 20.65 22.22 22.85
CA PRO A 17 19.99 22.28 24.14
C PRO A 17 20.50 21.16 25.05
N GLN A 18 20.90 21.56 26.26
CA GLN A 18 21.47 20.73 27.32
C GLN A 18 20.82 19.35 27.35
N VAL A 19 21.65 18.33 27.11
CA VAL A 19 21.37 16.89 27.13
C VAL A 19 20.77 16.47 28.48
N SER A 20 19.51 16.85 28.71
CA SER A 20 18.65 16.43 29.82
C SER A 20 17.81 15.21 29.43
N GLU A 21 17.84 14.84 28.15
CA GLU A 21 17.12 13.72 27.54
C GLU A 21 18.07 12.67 26.92
N SER A 22 19.34 12.58 27.36
CA SER A 22 20.30 11.58 26.81
C SER A 22 19.73 10.17 26.89
N GLU A 23 19.22 9.82 28.07
CA GLU A 23 18.69 8.49 28.35
C GLU A 23 17.41 8.23 27.55
N ALA A 24 16.59 9.26 27.32
CA ALA A 24 15.42 9.15 26.45
C ALA A 24 15.83 8.92 24.98
N CYS A 25 16.90 9.58 24.53
CA CYS A 25 17.48 9.34 23.20
C CYS A 25 18.00 7.90 23.07
N ASP A 26 18.70 7.40 24.08
CA ASP A 26 19.20 6.01 24.12
C ASP A 26 18.05 5.00 24.11
N GLN A 27 17.00 5.23 24.92
CA GLN A 27 15.80 4.38 24.94
C GLN A 27 15.06 4.36 23.61
N MET A 28 14.94 5.52 22.95
CA MET A 28 14.37 5.62 21.61
C MET A 28 15.22 4.87 20.59
N TYR A 29 16.54 5.05 20.65
CA TYR A 29 17.47 4.36 19.77
C TYR A 29 17.38 2.84 19.94
N GLU A 30 17.35 2.35 21.19
CA GLU A 30 17.16 0.93 21.47
C GLU A 30 15.81 0.38 21.01
N SER A 31 14.75 1.20 21.08
CA SER A 31 13.45 0.85 20.51
C SER A 31 13.56 0.66 18.99
N LEU A 32 14.19 1.60 18.28
CA LEU A 32 14.42 1.52 16.84
C LEU A 32 15.30 0.33 16.47
N ALA A 33 16.37 0.09 17.23
CA ALA A 33 17.26 -1.05 17.03
C ALA A 33 16.52 -2.38 17.18
N ARG A 34 15.62 -2.50 18.17
CA ARG A 34 14.75 -3.69 18.34
C ARG A 34 13.81 -3.90 17.16
N LEU A 35 13.22 -2.84 16.62
CA LEU A 35 12.36 -2.91 15.44
C LEU A 35 13.14 -3.36 14.20
N HIS A 36 14.29 -2.75 13.93
CA HIS A 36 15.13 -3.09 12.79
C HIS A 36 15.67 -4.53 12.87
N ALA A 37 16.07 -4.98 14.05
CA ALA A 37 16.56 -6.35 14.26
C ALA A 37 15.45 -7.41 14.23
N ASN A 38 14.18 -7.04 13.96
CA ASN A 38 13.03 -7.93 14.06
C ASN A 38 12.93 -8.66 15.42
N TYR A 39 13.38 -8.00 16.50
CA TYR A 39 13.55 -8.63 17.82
C TYR A 39 12.27 -9.32 18.31
N TYR A 40 11.12 -8.65 18.18
CA TYR A 40 9.85 -9.19 18.66
C TYR A 40 9.35 -10.39 17.86
N LYS A 41 9.66 -10.47 16.55
CA LYS A 41 9.31 -11.61 15.71
C LYS A 41 10.05 -12.89 16.16
N LEU A 42 11.30 -12.74 16.56
CA LEU A 42 12.13 -13.85 17.06
C LEU A 42 11.80 -14.21 18.51
N LYS A 43 11.52 -13.21 19.35
CA LYS A 43 11.18 -13.40 20.76
C LYS A 43 9.80 -14.06 20.96
N TYR A 44 8.85 -13.76 20.09
CA TYR A 44 7.49 -14.28 20.16
C TYR A 44 7.09 -14.92 18.82
N PRO A 45 7.57 -16.15 18.53
CA PRO A 45 7.21 -16.86 17.31
C PRO A 45 5.70 -17.08 17.26
N ARG A 46 5.07 -16.75 16.12
CA ARG A 46 3.65 -16.98 15.93
C ARG A 46 3.41 -18.44 15.54
N PRO A 47 2.39 -19.11 16.11
CA PRO A 47 2.02 -20.47 15.69
C PRO A 47 1.55 -20.56 14.24
N ARG A 48 1.05 -19.45 13.68
CA ARG A 48 0.62 -19.33 12.29
C ARG A 48 1.09 -18.00 11.71
N ASP A 49 1.45 -18.02 10.44
CA ASP A 49 1.65 -16.81 9.67
C ASP A 49 0.30 -16.16 9.40
N THR A 50 0.00 -15.11 10.16
CA THR A 50 -1.15 -14.25 9.90
C THR A 50 -0.68 -12.98 9.21
N ASN A 51 -1.31 -12.71 8.08
CA ASN A 51 -1.25 -11.48 7.31
C ASN A 51 -2.65 -10.82 7.42
N PHE A 52 -2.72 -9.52 7.16
CA PHE A 52 -4.00 -8.82 7.17
C PHE A 52 -4.91 -9.23 6.00
N SER A 53 -4.31 -9.53 4.84
CA SER A 53 -5.02 -9.80 3.59
C SER A 53 -5.34 -11.27 3.31
N GLY A 54 -4.85 -12.21 4.12
CA GLY A 54 -4.91 -13.64 3.83
C GLY A 54 -3.83 -14.13 2.86
N LEU A 55 -3.06 -13.25 2.21
CA LEU A 55 -2.19 -13.59 1.08
C LEU A 55 -0.75 -13.97 1.48
N SER A 56 -0.26 -15.07 0.95
CA SER A 56 1.14 -15.48 1.03
C SER A 56 2.08 -14.44 0.41
N LEU A 57 3.38 -14.51 0.76
CA LEU A 57 4.40 -13.61 0.20
C LEU A 57 4.47 -13.71 -1.32
N GLU A 58 4.28 -14.91 -1.88
CA GLU A 58 4.40 -15.11 -3.32
C GLU A 58 3.18 -14.57 -4.06
N GLU A 59 1.99 -14.66 -3.46
CA GLU A 59 0.79 -14.00 -3.99
C GLU A 59 0.93 -12.47 -3.94
N TYR A 60 1.51 -11.93 -2.87
CA TYR A 60 1.84 -10.51 -2.81
C TYR A 60 2.83 -10.09 -3.88
N LYS A 61 3.90 -10.88 -4.06
CA LYS A 61 4.91 -10.63 -5.08
C LYS A 61 4.29 -10.66 -6.47
N LEU A 62 3.38 -11.60 -6.73
CA LEU A 62 2.62 -11.66 -7.98
C LEU A 62 1.78 -10.40 -8.17
N ILE A 63 0.95 -9.99 -7.20
CA ILE A 63 0.11 -8.78 -7.30
C ILE A 63 0.95 -7.51 -7.55
N LEU A 64 2.13 -7.42 -6.92
CA LEU A 64 3.05 -6.31 -7.08
C LEU A 64 3.93 -6.42 -8.33
N SER A 65 3.97 -7.59 -8.98
CA SER A 65 4.72 -7.77 -10.21
C SER A 65 4.06 -6.95 -11.31
N THR A 66 4.85 -6.10 -11.95
CA THR A 66 4.44 -5.26 -13.07
C THR A 66 3.86 -6.09 -14.21
N ASP A 67 4.38 -7.29 -14.41
CA ASP A 67 4.07 -8.16 -15.54
C ASP A 67 2.62 -8.65 -15.50
N THR A 68 2.10 -9.02 -14.32
CA THR A 68 0.69 -9.43 -14.17
C THR A 68 -0.28 -8.26 -14.03
N LEU A 69 0.20 -7.06 -13.69
CA LEU A 69 -0.63 -5.86 -13.59
C LEU A 69 -1.16 -5.44 -14.97
N GLU A 70 -0.33 -5.57 -16.01
CA GLU A 70 -0.72 -5.25 -17.38
C GLU A 70 -1.76 -6.24 -17.92
N GLU A 71 -1.56 -7.54 -17.69
CA GLU A 71 -2.54 -8.59 -18.03
C GLU A 71 -3.88 -8.37 -17.31
N PHE A 72 -3.86 -8.04 -16.02
CA PHE A 72 -5.07 -7.76 -15.25
C PHE A 72 -5.80 -6.52 -15.77
N LYS A 73 -5.07 -5.48 -16.18
CA LYS A 73 -5.65 -4.26 -16.75
C LYS A 73 -6.32 -4.55 -18.10
N GLU A 74 -5.73 -5.36 -18.96
CA GLU A 74 -6.34 -5.78 -20.22
C GLU A 74 -7.59 -6.66 -20.01
N MET A 75 -7.53 -7.61 -19.08
CA MET A 75 -8.68 -8.44 -18.72
C MET A 75 -9.85 -7.62 -18.14
N ASN A 76 -9.54 -6.63 -17.28
CA ASN A 76 -10.56 -5.78 -16.67
C ASN A 76 -11.26 -4.88 -17.71
N LYS A 77 -10.53 -4.37 -18.72
CA LYS A 77 -11.14 -3.63 -19.85
C LYS A 77 -12.17 -4.48 -20.60
N GLY A 78 -11.85 -5.74 -20.89
CA GLY A 78 -12.76 -6.66 -21.61
C GLY A 78 -14.02 -6.98 -20.80
N MET A 79 -13.88 -7.20 -19.50
CA MET A 79 -15.01 -7.43 -18.60
C MET A 79 -15.84 -6.16 -18.38
N TRP A 80 -15.20 -5.00 -18.25
CA TRP A 80 -15.87 -3.71 -18.13
C TRP A 80 -16.67 -3.35 -19.38
N LYS A 81 -16.16 -3.63 -20.58
CA LYS A 81 -16.93 -3.48 -21.83
C LYS A 81 -18.19 -4.35 -21.85
N LYS A 82 -18.09 -5.62 -21.45
CA LYS A 82 -19.27 -6.51 -21.37
C LYS A 82 -20.28 -6.04 -20.33
N LEU A 83 -19.80 -5.51 -19.21
CA LEU A 83 -20.66 -4.92 -18.19
C LEU A 83 -21.33 -3.65 -18.73
N GLN A 84 -20.55 -2.78 -19.38
CA GLN A 84 -21.06 -1.58 -20.02
C GLN A 84 -22.08 -1.89 -21.10
N GLU A 85 -21.92 -2.94 -21.92
CA GLU A 85 -22.91 -3.35 -22.93
C GLU A 85 -24.22 -3.84 -22.29
N LYS A 86 -24.15 -4.50 -21.13
CA LYS A 86 -25.33 -4.97 -20.40
C LYS A 86 -26.11 -3.83 -19.74
N PHE A 87 -25.41 -2.77 -19.32
CA PHE A 87 -26.02 -1.61 -18.67
C PHE A 87 -26.18 -0.41 -19.62
N ALA A 88 -25.63 -0.48 -20.83
CA ALA A 88 -25.80 0.54 -21.85
C ALA A 88 -27.30 0.60 -22.17
N PRO A 89 -27.90 1.80 -22.11
CA PRO A 89 -29.30 1.95 -22.43
C PRO A 89 -29.51 1.53 -23.88
N ARG A 90 -30.33 0.49 -24.10
CA ARG A 90 -30.86 0.14 -25.42
C ARG A 90 -31.43 1.41 -26.04
N ASP A 91 -31.00 1.66 -27.28
CA ASP A 91 -31.22 2.82 -28.13
C ASP A 91 -32.08 3.97 -27.53
N PRO A 92 -31.52 5.17 -27.33
CA PRO A 92 -32.29 6.31 -26.80
C PRO A 92 -33.53 6.62 -27.63
N GLU A 93 -33.54 6.32 -28.93
CA GLU A 93 -34.65 6.56 -29.84
C GLU A 93 -35.85 5.62 -29.57
N GLU A 94 -35.59 4.36 -29.17
CA GLU A 94 -36.63 3.43 -28.71
C GLU A 94 -37.28 3.91 -27.41
N LYS A 95 -36.48 4.47 -26.50
CA LYS A 95 -37.00 5.09 -25.26
C LYS A 95 -37.85 6.30 -25.61
N HIS A 96 -37.33 7.27 -26.37
CA HIS A 96 -38.11 8.45 -26.76
C HIS A 96 -39.44 8.08 -27.43
N LYS A 97 -39.46 7.05 -28.29
CA LYS A 97 -40.69 6.53 -28.92
C LYS A 97 -41.63 5.84 -27.94
N ALA A 98 -41.11 5.07 -26.97
CA ALA A 98 -41.90 4.42 -25.93
C ALA A 98 -42.55 5.44 -24.98
N TRP A 99 -41.79 6.46 -24.58
CA TRP A 99 -42.27 7.57 -23.76
C TRP A 99 -43.30 8.42 -24.52
N ALA A 100 -43.05 8.74 -25.79
CA ALA A 100 -44.03 9.43 -26.63
C ALA A 100 -45.34 8.62 -26.77
N ARG A 101 -45.27 7.29 -27.00
CA ARG A 101 -46.47 6.43 -27.04
C ARG A 101 -47.18 6.31 -25.70
N ALA A 102 -46.48 6.41 -24.57
CA ALA A 102 -47.08 6.41 -23.25
C ALA A 102 -47.83 7.73 -22.99
N LEU A 103 -47.21 8.86 -23.34
CA LEU A 103 -47.81 10.19 -23.22
C LEU A 103 -49.03 10.36 -24.14
N SER A 104 -49.01 9.80 -25.35
CA SER A 104 -50.17 9.82 -26.26
C SER A 104 -51.36 9.01 -25.76
N ARG A 105 -51.15 7.95 -24.95
CA ARG A 105 -52.23 7.13 -24.38
C ARG A 105 -52.94 7.78 -23.21
N LEU A 106 -52.31 8.78 -22.59
CA LEU A 106 -52.86 9.50 -21.45
C LEU A 106 -53.74 10.69 -21.87
N HIS A 107 -53.70 11.05 -23.16
CA HIS A 107 -54.33 12.28 -23.68
C HIS A 107 -55.62 12.03 -24.48
N THR A 108 -56.22 10.84 -24.35
CA THR A 108 -57.56 10.49 -24.84
C THR A 108 -58.51 10.24 -23.68
#